data_AF-A0A7S0EA82-F1
#
_entry.id   AF-A0A7S0EA82-F1
#
_cell.length_a   1.000
_cell.length_b   1.000
_cell.length_c   1.000
_cell.angle_alpha   90.00
_cell.angle_beta   90.00
_cell.angle_gamma   90.00
#
_symmetry.space_group_name_H-M   'P 1'
#
loop_
_entity.id
_entity.type
_entity.pdbx_description
1 polymer ?
#
loop_
_entity_poly.entity_id
_entity_poly.type
_entity_poly.pdbx_seq_one_letter_code
_entity_poly.pdbx_strand_id
1 'polypeptide(L)'
;TSQHAVIATTFRHAISGTGSAATAIASRLGAPHGMHGPHGSAPRVSCSRTARAARLRDLLELRGGLSSSSSPSSSSSSSPSSSSSPQELVQAWRTERLRRFSTSFDASRYHAQVLFVDDDGARARTCEALLERVAIWSDAGWWIYPHSATTAGSGVPDGSAPLPSLGRTARELGLCPARLGARAATLEAADLLAYDLIVAVDFTVLEQVQGLMRDAAVEARRDAGEMKAVEAAARFELLAAIDDVSATAGGGELPGRGRRTDVGRAETRGRAVRQGRLYGGVRTYKRMRKAQGLQRLEAAISAARQQCIDDGLMATAAAALVRARVGGGCEVTQPAREAGGGEGAVGLGGGIGEIGEIDELIEDISSRVLCLSDFLAFSSAQRDSQQLAALGHSEDDTYGDRMECLDEDLRSLVAKHYATAATLTELPSAAPSDAAAWEPVLAAATLSCAGLTCCLKELIDVWFVDAFNGLLTTYYPSAQRLEGVTWAEADALLRRYQVTGALDPLVRERLFIEHSTAMRSGGGPKG
;
A
#
# COMPACT_ATOMS: atom_id res chain seq x y z
N THR A 1 -38.16 14.63 2.04
CA THR A 1 -38.37 13.18 2.04
C THR A 1 -37.14 12.53 2.62
N SER A 2 -37.39 11.78 3.69
CA SER A 2 -36.45 11.28 4.68
C SER A 2 -35.75 9.99 4.21
N GLN A 3 -34.49 9.84 4.60
CA GLN A 3 -33.85 8.64 5.19
C GLN A 3 -32.41 8.52 4.68
N HIS A 4 -31.43 8.64 5.60
CA HIS A 4 -30.30 7.73 5.80
C HIS A 4 -29.35 8.36 6.83
N ALA A 5 -29.58 7.97 8.08
CA ALA A 5 -28.66 8.03 9.21
C ALA A 5 -28.86 6.72 9.99
N VAL A 6 -27.87 6.31 10.79
CA VAL A 6 -27.75 5.00 11.51
C VAL A 6 -27.15 3.93 10.58
N ILE A 7 -25.92 3.41 10.77
CA ILE A 7 -25.39 2.69 11.95
C ILE A 7 -23.87 2.92 12.05
N ALA A 8 -23.38 3.52 13.14
CA ALA A 8 -21.97 3.44 13.55
C ALA A 8 -21.85 3.65 15.07
N THR A 9 -21.96 2.57 15.83
CA THR A 9 -21.48 2.39 17.21
C THR A 9 -21.75 0.92 17.54
N THR A 10 -20.78 0.08 17.90
CA THR A 10 -20.35 -0.13 19.29
C THR A 10 -19.22 -1.16 19.27
N PHE A 11 -18.03 -0.88 19.80
CA PHE A 11 -17.17 -1.82 20.56
C PHE A 11 -15.88 -1.09 21.01
N ARG A 12 -15.97 -0.40 22.14
CA ARG A 12 -14.81 0.01 22.96
C ARG A 12 -15.24 -0.08 24.42
N HIS A 13 -14.80 -1.13 25.12
CA HIS A 13 -14.34 -1.09 26.52
C HIS A 13 -13.99 -2.50 27.03
N ALA A 14 -12.99 -2.53 27.92
CA ALA A 14 -12.34 -3.67 28.60
C ALA A 14 -11.34 -4.42 27.69
N ILE A 15 -10.05 -4.53 28.02
CA ILE A 15 -9.49 -5.06 29.27
C ILE A 15 -8.18 -4.33 29.62
N SER A 16 -8.14 -3.74 30.82
CA SER A 16 -6.92 -3.42 31.58
C SER A 16 -6.81 -4.47 32.68
N GLY A 17 -5.67 -5.18 32.76
CA GLY A 17 -5.43 -6.17 33.80
C GLY A 17 -4.01 -6.71 33.78
N THR A 18 -3.15 -6.11 34.59
CA THR A 18 -1.81 -6.57 34.97
C THR A 18 -1.84 -7.92 35.70
N GLY A 19 -0.83 -8.78 35.47
CA GLY A 19 -0.63 -9.96 36.32
C GLY A 19 0.55 -10.86 35.90
N SER A 20 1.71 -10.60 36.50
CA SER A 20 2.91 -11.45 36.50
C SER A 20 2.69 -12.76 37.28
N ALA A 21 3.15 -13.90 36.76
CA ALA A 21 3.63 -15.03 37.57
C ALA A 21 4.53 -15.98 36.76
N ALA A 22 5.78 -16.11 37.22
CA ALA A 22 6.74 -17.11 36.81
C ALA A 22 6.44 -18.50 37.44
N THR A 23 6.96 -19.58 36.84
CA THR A 23 7.98 -20.49 37.42
C THR A 23 7.89 -21.92 36.86
N ALA A 24 9.03 -22.37 36.31
CA ALA A 24 9.64 -23.70 36.19
C ALA A 24 8.83 -25.01 36.35
N ILE A 25 9.19 -26.01 35.54
CA ILE A 25 9.59 -27.37 35.98
C ILE A 25 10.55 -27.99 34.95
N ALA A 26 11.49 -28.76 35.50
CA ALA A 26 12.75 -29.22 34.96
C ALA A 26 12.72 -30.50 34.11
N SER A 27 13.70 -30.57 33.21
CA SER A 27 14.66 -31.67 32.94
C SER A 27 14.24 -33.12 33.17
N ARG A 28 14.42 -33.98 32.15
CA ARG A 28 14.94 -35.34 32.34
C ARG A 28 15.70 -35.87 31.13
N LEU A 29 16.89 -36.38 31.45
CA LEU A 29 17.94 -36.97 30.60
C LEU A 29 17.55 -38.34 30.04
N GLY A 30 18.14 -38.70 28.89
CA GLY A 30 18.15 -40.06 28.38
C GLY A 30 18.89 -40.23 27.04
N ALA A 31 20.21 -40.29 27.08
CA ALA A 31 21.07 -40.96 26.08
C ALA A 31 21.79 -42.11 26.82
N PRO A 32 22.22 -43.24 26.19
CA PRO A 32 23.30 -43.19 25.19
C PRO A 32 23.39 -44.35 24.15
N HIS A 33 24.39 -44.19 23.27
CA HIS A 33 25.12 -45.19 22.42
C HIS A 33 24.34 -45.83 21.24
N GLY A 34 24.84 -45.92 20.02
CA GLY A 34 26.17 -45.75 19.43
C GLY A 34 26.45 -46.93 18.50
N MET A 35 26.93 -46.72 17.26
CA MET A 35 27.75 -47.69 16.49
C MET A 35 28.17 -47.12 15.13
N HIS A 36 29.44 -47.34 14.82
CA HIS A 36 30.16 -47.06 13.57
C HIS A 36 29.77 -48.02 12.43
N GLY A 37 29.92 -47.57 11.17
CA GLY A 37 30.31 -48.47 10.08
C GLY A 37 30.00 -47.94 8.65
N PRO A 38 30.84 -48.23 7.62
CA PRO A 38 31.08 -47.31 6.50
C PRO A 38 30.76 -47.85 5.09
N HIS A 39 30.87 -46.96 4.09
CA HIS A 39 31.02 -47.15 2.64
C HIS A 39 29.87 -47.79 1.83
N GLY A 40 29.50 -47.15 0.71
CA GLY A 40 28.82 -47.82 -0.39
C GLY A 40 28.06 -46.92 -1.37
N SER A 41 28.76 -46.48 -2.41
CA SER A 41 28.35 -46.39 -3.82
C SER A 41 26.91 -46.00 -4.21
N ALA A 42 26.82 -44.91 -4.98
CA ALA A 42 25.65 -44.46 -5.73
C ALA A 42 25.15 -45.46 -6.78
N PRO A 43 23.83 -45.41 -7.09
CA PRO A 43 23.35 -45.68 -8.43
C PRO A 43 22.61 -44.47 -9.01
N ARG A 44 22.90 -44.19 -10.29
CA ARG A 44 22.07 -43.34 -11.16
C ARG A 44 20.71 -44.03 -11.34
N VAL A 45 19.64 -43.33 -11.00
CA VAL A 45 18.27 -43.76 -11.32
C VAL A 45 17.66 -42.73 -12.28
N SER A 46 17.42 -43.20 -13.50
CA SER A 46 16.50 -42.58 -14.47
C SER A 46 15.08 -42.88 -14.00
N CYS A 47 14.26 -41.85 -13.75
CA CYS A 47 12.85 -42.02 -13.42
C CYS A 47 11.97 -41.40 -14.51
N SER A 48 11.29 -42.30 -15.21
CA SER A 48 10.17 -42.04 -16.11
C SER A 48 8.97 -41.44 -15.37
N ARG A 49 8.45 -40.31 -15.89
CA ARG A 49 7.16 -39.74 -15.52
C ARG A 49 6.05 -40.65 -16.06
N THR A 50 5.33 -41.34 -15.17
CA THR A 50 3.90 -41.68 -15.24
C THR A 50 3.55 -42.62 -14.09
N ALA A 51 2.40 -42.39 -13.45
CA ALA A 51 1.76 -43.18 -12.38
C ALA A 51 2.13 -42.85 -10.92
N ARG A 52 1.68 -41.69 -10.42
CA ARG A 52 1.54 -41.46 -8.96
C ARG A 52 0.37 -40.54 -8.55
N ALA A 53 -0.70 -40.50 -9.33
CA ALA A 53 -1.90 -39.70 -9.03
C ALA A 53 -2.99 -40.45 -8.22
N ALA A 54 -2.77 -41.72 -7.84
CA ALA A 54 -3.81 -42.55 -7.22
C ALA A 54 -3.63 -42.84 -5.72
N ARG A 55 -2.66 -42.22 -5.03
CA ARG A 55 -2.37 -42.51 -3.60
C ARG A 55 -2.55 -41.35 -2.61
N LEU A 56 -2.94 -40.16 -3.08
CA LEU A 56 -3.19 -39.00 -2.19
C LEU A 56 -4.67 -38.84 -1.79
N ARG A 57 -5.58 -39.60 -2.41
CA ARG A 57 -7.02 -39.51 -2.09
C ARG A 57 -7.39 -40.22 -0.78
N ASP A 58 -6.58 -41.18 -0.30
CA ASP A 58 -6.87 -41.99 0.89
C ASP A 58 -6.43 -41.36 2.23
N LEU A 59 -5.72 -40.23 2.24
CA LEU A 59 -5.27 -39.57 3.49
C LEU A 59 -6.17 -38.43 3.97
N LEU A 60 -7.13 -37.99 3.14
CA LEU A 60 -8.08 -36.93 3.49
C LEU A 60 -9.40 -37.46 4.12
N GLU A 61 -9.63 -38.77 4.13
CA GLU A 61 -10.85 -39.37 4.70
C GLU A 61 -10.74 -39.72 6.19
N LEU A 62 -9.61 -39.43 6.84
CA LEU A 62 -9.34 -39.76 8.25
C LEU A 62 -9.69 -38.64 9.25
N ARG A 63 -10.77 -37.89 9.00
CA ARG A 63 -11.36 -36.99 9.99
C ARG A 63 -12.90 -37.02 9.94
N GLY A 64 -13.48 -38.09 10.49
CA GLY A 64 -14.85 -38.09 11.01
C GLY A 64 -15.89 -38.81 10.13
N GLY A 65 -15.92 -40.13 10.20
CA GLY A 65 -17.11 -40.91 9.87
C GLY A 65 -17.89 -41.24 11.15
N LEU A 66 -19.23 -41.09 11.12
CA LEU A 66 -20.25 -42.13 11.39
C LEU A 66 -21.66 -41.52 11.19
N SER A 67 -22.29 -41.84 10.04
CA SER A 67 -23.58 -42.56 9.86
C SER A 67 -24.71 -42.37 10.89
N SER A 68 -26.03 -42.26 10.63
CA SER A 68 -26.93 -42.39 9.45
C SER A 68 -28.38 -41.99 9.83
N SER A 69 -29.18 -41.60 8.82
CA SER A 69 -30.64 -41.83 8.59
C SER A 69 -31.77 -41.16 9.43
N SER A 70 -32.58 -40.39 8.66
CA SER A 70 -34.06 -40.29 8.60
C SER A 70 -34.89 -39.59 9.71
N SER A 71 -35.37 -38.37 9.43
CA SER A 71 -36.77 -38.02 9.04
C SER A 71 -37.06 -36.51 9.25
N PRO A 72 -37.92 -35.88 8.43
CA PRO A 72 -38.10 -34.43 8.43
C PRO A 72 -39.31 -33.99 9.28
N SER A 73 -39.18 -32.85 9.96
CA SER A 73 -40.20 -31.83 10.28
C SER A 73 -40.05 -31.26 11.69
N SER A 74 -39.47 -30.06 11.77
CA SER A 74 -39.91 -29.00 12.68
C SER A 74 -39.00 -27.79 12.46
N SER A 75 -39.60 -26.75 11.91
CA SER A 75 -39.09 -25.38 11.84
C SER A 75 -38.82 -24.87 13.25
N SER A 76 -37.61 -25.17 13.74
CA SER A 76 -37.05 -24.59 14.94
C SER A 76 -36.20 -23.40 14.51
N SER A 77 -36.60 -22.22 14.98
CA SER A 77 -35.82 -21.00 14.94
C SER A 77 -34.46 -21.28 15.58
N SER A 78 -33.45 -21.52 14.76
CA SER A 78 -32.07 -21.66 15.16
C SER A 78 -31.56 -20.32 15.68
N SER A 79 -31.62 -20.15 17.00
CA SER A 79 -30.84 -19.13 17.69
C SER A 79 -29.38 -19.28 17.27
N PRO A 80 -28.71 -18.22 16.77
CA PRO A 80 -27.30 -18.27 16.42
C PRO A 80 -26.48 -18.31 17.71
N SER A 81 -26.36 -19.50 18.28
CA SER A 81 -25.41 -19.81 19.34
C SER A 81 -24.03 -19.97 18.69
N SER A 82 -23.53 -18.91 18.05
CA SER A 82 -22.21 -18.87 17.44
C SER A 82 -21.18 -18.68 18.56
N SER A 83 -20.89 -19.74 19.31
CA SER A 83 -19.69 -19.80 20.13
C SER A 83 -18.51 -19.97 19.18
N SER A 84 -18.11 -18.88 18.52
CA SER A 84 -16.96 -18.90 17.63
C SER A 84 -15.74 -19.32 18.43
N SER A 85 -15.06 -20.36 17.97
CA SER A 85 -13.84 -20.82 18.63
C SER A 85 -12.78 -19.70 18.58
N PRO A 86 -11.86 -19.60 19.57
CA PRO A 86 -10.76 -18.62 19.50
C PRO A 86 -9.96 -18.71 18.19
N GLN A 87 -9.85 -19.90 17.61
CA GLN A 87 -9.18 -20.12 16.32
C GLN A 87 -9.95 -19.50 15.15
N GLU A 88 -11.28 -19.61 15.14
CA GLU A 88 -12.13 -18.95 14.12
C GLU A 88 -12.03 -17.43 14.22
N LEU A 89 -11.97 -16.87 15.43
CA LEU A 89 -11.81 -15.42 15.61
C LEU A 89 -10.46 -14.93 15.09
N VAL A 90 -9.36 -15.65 15.36
CA VAL A 90 -8.03 -15.32 14.83
C VAL A 90 -8.00 -15.44 13.31
N GLN A 91 -8.62 -16.49 12.74
CA GLN A 91 -8.73 -16.63 11.29
C GLN A 91 -9.53 -15.48 10.66
N ALA A 92 -10.71 -15.17 11.19
CA ALA A 92 -11.54 -14.07 10.70
C ALA A 92 -10.81 -12.71 10.77
N TRP A 93 -10.06 -12.47 11.84
CA TRP A 93 -9.22 -11.29 11.98
C TRP A 93 -8.12 -11.22 10.92
N ARG A 94 -7.44 -12.34 10.63
CA ARG A 94 -6.44 -12.43 9.55
C ARG A 94 -7.06 -12.16 8.18
N THR A 95 -8.22 -12.75 7.89
CA THR A 95 -8.97 -12.53 6.64
C THR A 95 -9.25 -11.05 6.43
N GLU A 96 -9.74 -10.38 7.47
CA GLU A 96 -10.13 -8.97 7.37
C GLU A 96 -8.91 -8.08 7.11
N ARG A 97 -7.73 -8.40 7.65
CA ARG A 97 -6.51 -7.64 7.32
C ARG A 97 -6.08 -7.85 5.87
N LEU A 98 -6.13 -9.09 5.38
CA LEU A 98 -5.85 -9.40 3.97
C LEU A 98 -6.85 -8.70 3.03
N ARG A 99 -8.12 -8.63 3.41
CA ARG A 99 -9.16 -7.92 2.66
C ARG A 99 -8.94 -6.40 2.63
N ARG A 100 -8.39 -5.82 3.70
CA ARG A 100 -8.03 -4.38 3.69
C ARG A 100 -6.83 -4.11 2.82
N PHE A 101 -5.81 -4.98 2.92
CA PHE A 101 -4.65 -4.93 2.04
C PHE A 101 -5.05 -5.04 0.56
N SER A 102 -5.94 -5.97 0.22
CA SER A 102 -6.37 -6.14 -1.18
C SER A 102 -7.03 -4.89 -1.75
N THR A 103 -7.74 -4.11 -0.93
CA THR A 103 -8.36 -2.84 -1.37
C THR A 103 -7.37 -1.68 -1.51
N SER A 104 -6.20 -1.75 -0.88
CA SER A 104 -5.18 -0.68 -0.94
C SER A 104 -3.96 -1.04 -1.79
N PHE A 105 -3.88 -2.27 -2.27
CA PHE A 105 -2.79 -2.75 -3.10
C PHE A 105 -2.78 -2.05 -4.46
N ASP A 106 -1.68 -1.37 -4.78
CA ASP A 106 -1.47 -0.70 -6.05
C ASP A 106 -0.42 -1.44 -6.89
N ALA A 107 -0.87 -2.13 -7.95
CA ALA A 107 0.02 -2.80 -8.89
C ALA A 107 0.43 -1.92 -10.08
N SER A 108 0.24 -0.59 -10.00
CA SER A 108 0.60 0.36 -11.07
C SER A 108 2.05 0.29 -11.52
N ARG A 109 2.95 -0.16 -10.63
CA ARG A 109 4.36 -0.37 -10.91
C ARG A 109 4.66 -1.68 -11.66
N TYR A 110 3.65 -2.50 -11.93
CA TYR A 110 3.76 -3.85 -12.51
C TYR A 110 4.57 -4.83 -11.67
N HIS A 111 4.82 -4.47 -10.41
CA HIS A 111 5.51 -5.29 -9.45
C HIS A 111 5.08 -4.90 -8.03
N ALA A 112 5.22 -5.85 -7.10
CA ALA A 112 5.04 -5.69 -5.68
C ALA A 112 6.42 -5.69 -4.99
N GLN A 113 6.73 -4.61 -4.30
CA GLN A 113 7.87 -4.50 -3.40
C GLN A 113 7.44 -4.97 -2.02
N VAL A 114 8.05 -6.05 -1.54
CA VAL A 114 7.72 -6.69 -0.25
C VAL A 114 8.90 -6.52 0.70
N LEU A 115 8.67 -5.91 1.86
CA LEU A 115 9.69 -5.79 2.91
C LEU A 115 9.38 -6.73 4.07
N PHE A 116 10.22 -7.75 4.27
CA PHE A 116 10.19 -8.55 5.49
C PHE A 116 10.90 -7.82 6.63
N VAL A 117 10.27 -7.79 7.81
CA VAL A 117 10.83 -7.13 8.99
C VAL A 117 10.92 -8.13 10.14
N ASP A 118 12.06 -8.16 10.81
CA ASP A 118 12.28 -8.88 12.07
C ASP A 118 13.05 -8.03 13.10
N ASP A 119 13.45 -8.62 14.23
CA ASP A 119 14.22 -7.99 15.30
C ASP A 119 15.71 -8.42 15.32
N ASP A 120 16.12 -9.42 14.53
CA ASP A 120 17.49 -9.96 14.53
C ASP A 120 18.18 -9.97 13.15
N GLY A 121 17.46 -9.59 12.10
CA GLY A 121 17.85 -9.60 10.69
C GLY A 121 17.88 -10.99 10.04
N ALA A 122 17.96 -12.08 10.81
CA ALA A 122 18.19 -13.42 10.28
C ALA A 122 16.90 -14.03 9.71
N ARG A 123 15.76 -13.82 10.40
CA ARG A 123 14.47 -14.40 10.01
C ARG A 123 13.90 -13.69 8.79
N ALA A 124 14.01 -12.37 8.71
CA ALA A 124 13.60 -11.57 7.58
C ALA A 124 14.41 -11.91 6.32
N ARG A 125 15.75 -12.03 6.39
CA ARG A 125 16.59 -12.50 5.27
C ARG A 125 16.23 -13.90 4.81
N THR A 126 15.85 -14.77 5.74
CA THR A 126 15.39 -16.12 5.42
C THR A 126 14.06 -16.08 4.66
N CYS A 127 13.11 -15.27 5.12
CA CYS A 127 11.82 -15.08 4.43
C CYS A 127 12.01 -14.43 3.05
N GLU A 128 12.94 -13.48 2.92
CA GLU A 128 13.31 -12.85 1.65
C GLU A 128 13.81 -13.89 0.63
N ALA A 129 14.75 -14.74 1.05
CA ALA A 129 15.30 -15.81 0.20
C ALA A 129 14.26 -16.89 -0.14
N LEU A 130 13.36 -17.20 0.80
CA LEU A 130 12.26 -18.13 0.57
C LEU A 130 11.23 -17.56 -0.41
N LEU A 131 10.80 -16.31 -0.23
CA LEU A 131 9.83 -15.67 -1.13
C LEU A 131 10.38 -15.55 -2.54
N GLU A 132 11.65 -15.18 -2.70
CA GLU A 132 12.29 -15.15 -4.02
C GLU A 132 12.22 -16.51 -4.71
N ARG A 133 12.60 -17.59 -4.01
CA ARG A 133 12.60 -18.94 -4.58
C ARG A 133 11.18 -19.41 -4.94
N VAL A 134 10.21 -19.18 -4.06
CA VAL A 134 8.80 -19.52 -4.28
C VAL A 134 8.22 -18.71 -5.44
N ALA A 135 8.51 -17.42 -5.51
CA ALA A 135 8.05 -16.55 -6.59
C ALA A 135 8.65 -16.98 -7.94
N ILE A 136 9.95 -17.28 -8.01
CA ILE A 136 10.60 -17.79 -9.24
C ILE A 136 9.94 -19.10 -9.69
N TRP A 137 9.72 -20.05 -8.77
CA TRP A 137 9.07 -21.31 -9.09
C TRP A 137 7.64 -21.12 -9.59
N SER A 138 6.93 -20.14 -9.02
CA SER A 138 5.55 -19.80 -9.36
C SER A 138 5.42 -18.84 -10.55
N ASP A 139 6.50 -18.64 -11.33
CA ASP A 139 6.57 -17.71 -12.47
C ASP A 139 6.19 -16.25 -12.11
N ALA A 140 6.39 -15.87 -10.86
CA ALA A 140 6.11 -14.54 -10.31
C ALA A 140 7.39 -13.77 -9.92
N GLY A 141 8.57 -14.34 -10.17
CA GLY A 141 9.86 -13.74 -9.80
C GLY A 141 10.16 -12.41 -10.50
N TRP A 142 9.43 -12.07 -11.57
CA TRP A 142 9.53 -10.78 -12.26
C TRP A 142 8.64 -9.70 -11.68
N TRP A 143 7.67 -10.08 -10.83
CA TRP A 143 6.67 -9.18 -10.26
C TRP A 143 6.80 -9.04 -8.76
N ILE A 144 7.39 -10.01 -8.05
CA ILE A 144 7.52 -9.96 -6.60
C ILE A 144 8.98 -9.72 -6.23
N TYR A 145 9.26 -8.56 -5.62
CA TYR A 145 10.61 -8.15 -5.21
C TYR A 145 10.71 -8.15 -3.69
N PRO A 146 11.22 -9.24 -3.08
CA PRO A 146 11.44 -9.30 -1.66
C PRO A 146 12.69 -8.54 -1.24
N HIS A 147 12.59 -7.87 -0.11
CA HIS A 147 13.66 -7.23 0.65
C HIS A 147 13.52 -7.59 2.14
N SER A 148 14.56 -7.37 2.92
CA SER A 148 14.52 -7.52 4.37
C SER A 148 15.10 -6.32 5.11
N ALA A 149 14.51 -6.03 6.27
CA ALA A 149 15.00 -5.05 7.22
C ALA A 149 14.82 -5.57 8.65
N THR A 150 15.46 -4.90 9.61
CA THR A 150 15.34 -5.20 11.03
C THR A 150 14.94 -3.97 11.84
N THR A 151 14.14 -4.17 12.88
CA THR A 151 13.76 -3.14 13.86
C THR A 151 14.82 -2.91 14.92
N ALA A 152 15.72 -3.87 15.13
CA ALA A 152 16.88 -3.64 15.96
C ALA A 152 17.73 -2.59 15.26
N GLY A 153 17.90 -1.42 15.89
CA GLY A 153 18.62 -0.29 15.31
C GLY A 153 20.09 -0.62 15.00
N SER A 154 20.97 0.38 15.06
CA SER A 154 22.42 0.18 14.80
C SER A 154 23.13 -0.85 15.72
N GLY A 155 22.40 -1.52 16.61
CA GLY A 155 22.87 -2.54 17.53
C GLY A 155 22.90 -3.96 16.99
N VAL A 156 22.30 -4.27 15.82
CA VAL A 156 22.61 -5.56 15.16
C VAL A 156 24.04 -5.45 14.64
N PRO A 157 24.97 -6.32 15.08
CA PRO A 157 26.34 -6.27 14.59
C PRO A 157 26.31 -6.35 13.07
N ASP A 158 26.83 -5.32 12.41
CA ASP A 158 26.88 -5.26 10.95
C ASP A 158 27.41 -6.56 10.38
N GLY A 159 26.59 -7.23 9.56
CA GLY A 159 26.97 -8.49 8.94
C GLY A 159 27.04 -9.67 9.91
N SER A 160 26.17 -9.74 10.92
CA SER A 160 25.94 -10.97 11.68
C SER A 160 25.64 -12.10 10.67
N ALA A 161 26.66 -12.93 10.44
CA ALA A 161 26.54 -14.03 9.50
C ALA A 161 25.35 -14.90 9.93
N PRO A 162 24.55 -15.43 8.99
CA PRO A 162 23.48 -16.35 9.35
C PRO A 162 24.07 -17.48 10.21
N LEU A 163 23.33 -17.87 11.24
CA LEU A 163 23.76 -18.93 12.15
C LEU A 163 24.25 -20.14 11.33
N PRO A 164 25.41 -20.75 11.65
CA PRO A 164 25.95 -21.85 10.85
C PRO A 164 24.96 -23.02 10.68
N SER A 165 24.07 -23.22 11.67
CA SER A 165 22.96 -24.17 11.63
C SER A 165 21.96 -23.85 10.52
N LEU A 166 21.44 -22.63 10.47
CA LEU A 166 20.57 -22.12 9.40
C LEU A 166 21.26 -22.20 8.04
N GLY A 167 22.53 -21.79 7.94
CA GLY A 167 23.27 -21.76 6.68
C GLY A 167 23.43 -23.14 6.02
N ARG A 168 23.45 -24.23 6.80
CA ARG A 168 23.46 -25.60 6.25
C ARG A 168 22.11 -25.96 5.64
N THR A 169 21.04 -25.87 6.44
CA THR A 169 19.68 -26.22 5.99
C THR A 169 19.24 -25.35 4.82
N ALA A 170 19.54 -24.05 4.86
CA ALA A 170 19.23 -23.13 3.79
C ALA A 170 19.96 -23.48 2.47
N ARG A 171 21.21 -23.94 2.55
CA ARG A 171 21.96 -24.39 1.36
C ARG A 171 21.41 -25.70 0.79
N GLU A 172 20.99 -26.63 1.65
CA GLU A 172 20.33 -27.88 1.25
C GLU A 172 19.01 -27.61 0.54
N LEU A 173 18.25 -26.61 1.01
CA LEU A 173 17.05 -26.09 0.37
C LEU A 173 17.36 -25.13 -0.80
N GLY A 174 18.62 -25.02 -1.24
CA GLY A 174 19.08 -24.16 -2.33
C GLY A 174 18.61 -22.70 -2.25
N LEU A 175 18.56 -22.12 -1.05
CA LEU A 175 18.29 -20.70 -0.84
C LEU A 175 19.53 -19.87 -1.21
N CYS A 176 19.31 -18.68 -1.75
CA CYS A 176 20.38 -17.81 -2.24
C CYS A 176 21.34 -17.40 -1.11
N PRO A 177 22.63 -17.83 -1.12
CA PRO A 177 23.58 -17.50 -0.06
C PRO A 177 23.86 -16.01 0.04
N ALA A 178 23.78 -15.28 -1.08
CA ALA A 178 24.01 -13.84 -1.12
C ALA A 178 22.94 -13.07 -0.31
N ARG A 179 21.67 -13.47 -0.39
CA ARG A 179 20.59 -12.86 0.41
C ARG A 179 20.73 -13.20 1.89
N LEU A 180 20.99 -14.47 2.21
CA LEU A 180 21.15 -14.89 3.61
C LEU A 180 22.35 -14.23 4.31
N GLY A 181 23.41 -13.96 3.55
CA GLY A 181 24.63 -13.30 4.01
C GLY A 181 24.63 -11.77 3.84
N ALA A 182 23.56 -11.18 3.29
CA ALA A 182 23.47 -9.74 3.14
C ALA A 182 23.45 -9.03 4.51
N ARG A 183 23.94 -7.78 4.55
CA ARG A 183 23.84 -6.94 5.74
C ARG A 183 22.36 -6.63 5.98
N ALA A 184 21.90 -6.78 7.24
CA ALA A 184 20.56 -6.35 7.61
C ALA A 184 20.42 -4.84 7.38
N ALA A 185 19.44 -4.42 6.57
CA ALA A 185 19.03 -3.03 6.52
C ALA A 185 18.27 -2.70 7.82
N THR A 186 18.42 -1.50 8.35
CA THR A 186 17.58 -1.03 9.46
C THR A 186 16.27 -0.50 8.88
N LEU A 187 15.14 -0.83 9.50
CA LEU A 187 13.85 -0.30 9.10
C LEU A 187 13.79 1.20 9.40
N GLU A 188 13.55 2.01 8.37
CA GLU A 188 13.39 3.45 8.47
C GLU A 188 11.94 3.88 8.21
N ALA A 189 11.57 5.08 8.65
CA ALA A 189 10.23 5.63 8.40
C ALA A 189 9.94 5.81 6.89
N ALA A 190 10.98 6.04 6.07
CA ALA A 190 10.86 6.15 4.62
C ALA A 190 10.43 4.82 3.98
N ASP A 191 10.81 3.68 4.55
CA ASP A 191 10.44 2.35 4.04
C ASP A 191 8.94 2.11 4.14
N LEU A 192 8.28 2.69 5.15
CA LEU A 192 6.82 2.61 5.34
C LEU A 192 6.03 3.12 4.14
N LEU A 193 6.64 3.99 3.33
CA LEU A 193 6.05 4.59 2.14
C LEU A 193 6.58 3.99 0.83
N ALA A 194 7.78 3.40 0.86
CA ALA A 194 8.45 2.89 -0.33
C ALA A 194 7.87 1.54 -0.80
N TYR A 195 7.48 0.70 0.16
CA TYR A 195 7.06 -0.68 -0.09
C TYR A 195 5.54 -0.81 -0.26
N ASP A 196 5.12 -1.72 -1.15
CA ASP A 196 3.70 -2.04 -1.36
C ASP A 196 3.14 -2.87 -0.22
N LEU A 197 3.99 -3.71 0.37
CA LEU A 197 3.65 -4.61 1.46
C LEU A 197 4.82 -4.72 2.45
N ILE A 198 4.51 -4.60 3.74
CA ILE A 198 5.46 -4.81 4.83
C ILE A 198 4.98 -6.01 5.64
N VAL A 199 5.84 -7.03 5.75
CA VAL A 199 5.54 -8.30 6.40
C VAL A 199 6.41 -8.45 7.64
N ALA A 200 5.83 -8.20 8.80
CA ALA A 200 6.44 -8.54 10.07
C ALA A 200 6.51 -10.07 10.23
N VAL A 201 7.69 -10.59 10.59
CA VAL A 201 7.93 -12.04 10.73
C VAL A 201 7.11 -12.64 11.88
N ASP A 202 6.85 -11.86 12.94
CA ASP A 202 5.99 -12.24 14.07
C ASP A 202 5.19 -11.04 14.61
N PHE A 203 4.34 -11.28 15.62
CA PHE A 203 3.47 -10.24 16.20
C PHE A 203 4.23 -9.22 17.04
N THR A 204 5.34 -9.60 17.66
CA THR A 204 6.15 -8.66 18.44
C THR A 204 6.75 -7.62 17.48
N VAL A 205 7.26 -8.07 16.35
CA VAL A 205 7.77 -7.19 15.29
C VAL A 205 6.63 -6.39 14.66
N LEU A 206 5.44 -6.97 14.48
CA LEU A 206 4.27 -6.24 13.99
C LEU A 206 3.94 -5.04 14.89
N GLU A 207 3.92 -5.25 16.20
CA GLU A 207 3.67 -4.17 17.18
C GLU A 207 4.78 -3.10 17.13
N GLN A 208 6.04 -3.50 16.92
CA GLN A 208 7.16 -2.57 16.78
C GLN A 208 7.02 -1.71 15.51
N VAL A 209 6.69 -2.32 14.37
CA VAL A 209 6.46 -1.60 13.10
C VAL A 209 5.29 -0.62 13.27
N GLN A 210 4.20 -1.04 13.90
CA GLN A 210 3.06 -0.17 14.21
C GLN A 210 3.41 0.94 15.23
N GLY A 211 4.36 0.69 16.13
CA GLY A 211 4.96 1.72 16.99
C GLY A 211 5.67 2.78 16.16
N LEU A 212 6.60 2.34 15.30
CA LEU A 212 7.36 3.20 14.38
C LEU A 212 6.43 4.07 13.51
N MET A 213 5.34 3.48 12.98
CA MET A 213 4.34 4.22 12.21
C MET A 213 3.65 5.33 13.01
N ARG A 214 3.28 5.04 14.26
CA ARG A 214 2.66 6.03 15.15
C ARG A 214 3.63 7.16 15.47
N ASP A 215 4.89 6.83 15.72
CA ASP A 215 5.93 7.81 16.00
C ASP A 215 6.19 8.68 14.75
N ALA A 216 6.31 8.07 13.56
CA ALA A 216 6.45 8.79 12.30
C ALA A 216 5.26 9.71 12.02
N ALA A 217 4.03 9.28 12.35
CA ALA A 217 2.84 10.10 12.21
C ALA A 217 2.80 11.28 13.20
N VAL A 218 3.28 11.08 14.43
CA VAL A 218 3.39 12.17 15.43
C VAL A 218 4.42 13.21 14.97
N GLU A 219 5.58 12.77 14.48
CA GLU A 219 6.58 13.68 13.92
C GLU A 219 6.04 14.40 12.67
N ALA A 220 5.35 13.70 11.76
CA ALA A 220 4.72 14.34 10.60
C ALA A 220 3.67 15.40 10.99
N ARG A 221 2.87 15.15 12.05
CA ARG A 221 1.92 16.14 12.59
C ARG A 221 2.62 17.35 13.19
N ARG A 222 3.73 17.11 13.88
CA ARG A 222 4.55 18.15 14.46
C ARG A 222 5.15 19.03 13.36
N ASP A 223 5.77 18.43 12.35
CA ASP A 223 6.35 19.13 11.20
C ASP A 223 5.30 19.94 10.45
N ALA A 224 4.11 19.37 10.22
CA ALA A 224 2.99 20.09 9.60
C ALA A 224 2.52 21.28 10.45
N GLY A 225 2.46 21.11 11.77
CA GLY A 225 2.14 22.19 12.71
C GLY A 225 3.19 23.30 12.72
N GLU A 226 4.47 22.95 12.72
CA GLU A 226 5.59 23.89 12.66
C GLU A 226 5.59 24.65 11.32
N MET A 227 5.36 23.97 10.20
CA MET A 227 5.23 24.59 8.87
C MET A 227 4.05 25.57 8.80
N LYS A 228 2.90 25.24 9.41
CA LYS A 228 1.77 26.18 9.52
C LYS A 228 2.10 27.40 10.35
N ALA A 229 2.84 27.23 11.45
CA ALA A 229 3.27 28.35 12.26
C ALA A 229 4.20 29.29 11.47
N VAL A 230 5.11 28.72 10.67
CA VAL A 230 5.98 29.47 9.74
C VAL A 230 5.16 30.19 8.66
N GLU A 231 4.18 29.51 8.04
CA GLU A 231 3.31 30.13 7.03
C GLU A 231 2.47 31.28 7.63
N ALA A 232 1.92 31.10 8.82
CA ALA A 232 1.16 32.11 9.52
C ALA A 232 2.03 33.34 9.88
N ALA A 233 3.26 33.11 10.34
CA ALA A 233 4.23 34.17 10.61
C ALA A 233 4.60 34.95 9.34
N ALA A 234 4.92 34.24 8.25
CA ALA A 234 5.23 34.85 6.96
C ALA A 234 4.04 35.66 6.40
N ARG A 235 2.81 35.15 6.57
CA ARG A 235 1.58 35.86 6.18
C ARG A 235 1.40 37.13 7.02
N PHE A 236 1.66 37.08 8.32
CA PHE A 236 1.57 38.25 9.20
C PHE A 236 2.59 39.32 8.81
N GLU A 237 3.85 38.94 8.57
CA GLU A 237 4.90 39.86 8.09
C GLU A 237 4.55 40.48 6.74
N LEU A 238 3.98 39.70 5.81
CA LEU A 238 3.53 40.20 4.51
C LEU A 238 2.41 41.23 4.65
N LEU A 239 1.43 40.98 5.53
CA LEU A 239 0.34 41.92 5.79
C LEU A 239 0.88 43.22 6.43
N ALA A 240 1.78 43.13 7.40
CA ALA A 240 2.44 44.28 7.99
C ALA A 240 3.21 45.11 6.92
N ALA A 241 3.92 44.45 6.02
CA ALA A 241 4.62 45.13 4.92
C ALA A 241 3.67 45.82 3.94
N ILE A 242 2.48 45.26 3.68
CA ILE A 242 1.44 45.89 2.85
C ILE A 242 0.88 47.14 3.54
N ASP A 243 0.68 47.08 4.85
CA ASP A 243 0.19 48.22 5.64
C ASP A 243 1.21 49.37 5.66
N ASP A 244 2.51 49.07 5.80
CA ASP A 244 3.58 50.08 5.73
C ASP A 244 3.66 50.76 4.35
N VAL A 245 3.52 49.98 3.27
CA VAL A 245 3.47 50.51 1.90
C VAL A 245 2.22 51.38 1.69
N SER A 246 1.10 51.01 2.32
CA SER A 246 -0.15 51.78 2.26
C SER A 246 -0.07 53.09 3.04
N ALA A 247 0.53 53.06 4.24
CA ALA A 247 0.76 54.24 5.08
C ALA A 247 1.70 55.25 4.39
N THR A 248 2.80 54.77 3.81
CA THR A 248 3.75 55.63 3.07
C THR A 248 3.18 56.19 1.75
N ALA A 249 2.20 55.51 1.16
CA ALA A 249 1.51 55.99 -0.04
C ALA A 249 0.44 57.07 0.24
N GLY A 250 -0.06 57.17 1.47
CA GLY A 250 -1.15 58.06 1.88
C GLY A 250 -0.73 59.48 2.30
N GLY A 251 0.55 59.73 2.59
CA GLY A 251 1.04 60.99 3.17
C GLY A 251 1.53 62.06 2.18
N GLY A 252 1.43 61.83 0.87
CA GLY A 252 1.79 62.84 -0.12
C GLY A 252 0.70 63.89 -0.28
N GLU A 253 0.66 64.90 0.60
CA GLU A 253 -0.04 66.16 0.32
C GLU A 253 0.38 66.63 -1.08
N LEU A 254 -0.55 66.57 -2.03
CA LEU A 254 -0.34 67.11 -3.36
C LEU A 254 -0.04 68.61 -3.19
N PRO A 255 1.18 69.09 -3.54
CA PRO A 255 1.52 70.48 -3.32
C PRO A 255 0.62 71.37 -4.18
N GLY A 256 -0.16 72.22 -3.49
CA GLY A 256 -0.72 73.46 -4.02
C GLY A 256 -1.72 73.30 -5.16
N ARG A 257 -2.96 72.90 -4.84
CA ARG A 257 -4.11 73.29 -5.68
C ARG A 257 -4.37 74.79 -5.45
N GLY A 258 -3.62 75.62 -6.17
CA GLY A 258 -3.77 77.07 -6.16
C GLY A 258 -5.24 77.44 -6.42
N ARG A 259 -5.79 78.26 -5.52
CA ARG A 259 -7.07 78.96 -5.64
C ARG A 259 -7.12 79.66 -7.01
N ARG A 260 -7.88 79.09 -7.96
CA ARG A 260 -8.27 79.81 -9.18
C ARG A 260 -9.56 80.56 -8.87
N THR A 261 -9.41 81.86 -8.73
CA THR A 261 -10.48 82.86 -8.76
C THR A 261 -11.25 82.78 -10.09
N ASP A 262 -12.56 82.91 -9.98
CA ASP A 262 -13.52 83.08 -11.07
C ASP A 262 -13.12 84.22 -12.02
N VAL A 263 -13.00 83.93 -13.32
CA VAL A 263 -13.30 84.88 -14.41
C VAL A 263 -13.72 84.13 -15.67
N GLY A 264 -14.96 84.35 -16.10
CA GLY A 264 -15.32 84.77 -17.47
C GLY A 264 -15.08 83.81 -18.65
N ARG A 265 -16.13 83.06 -18.98
CA ARG A 265 -16.83 83.05 -20.29
C ARG A 265 -16.08 83.70 -21.48
N ALA A 266 -15.62 82.89 -22.44
CA ALA A 266 -15.99 82.98 -23.87
C ALA A 266 -15.20 81.98 -24.74
N GLU A 267 -15.90 81.48 -25.75
CA GLU A 267 -15.51 80.48 -26.75
C GLU A 267 -14.26 80.87 -27.57
N THR A 268 -13.40 79.90 -27.90
CA THR A 268 -13.38 79.22 -29.21
C THR A 268 -12.08 78.43 -29.43
N ARG A 269 -12.28 77.22 -29.99
CA ARG A 269 -11.43 76.40 -30.85
C ARG A 269 -9.90 76.60 -30.85
N GLY A 270 -9.20 75.50 -30.51
CA GLY A 270 -8.02 75.05 -31.25
C GLY A 270 -6.68 75.15 -30.52
N ARG A 271 -6.33 74.14 -29.70
CA ARG A 271 -4.94 73.64 -29.50
C ARG A 271 -4.94 72.45 -28.53
N ALA A 272 -5.06 71.25 -29.07
CA ALA A 272 -4.90 69.99 -28.35
C ALA A 272 -3.54 69.36 -28.69
N VAL A 273 -2.43 69.98 -28.27
CA VAL A 273 -1.13 69.29 -28.20
C VAL A 273 -0.35 69.92 -27.05
N ARG A 274 0.22 69.09 -26.16
CA ARG A 274 1.05 69.42 -24.98
C ARG A 274 0.35 69.57 -23.63
N GLN A 275 -0.44 68.57 -23.22
CA GLN A 275 -0.62 68.27 -21.79
C GLN A 275 -0.59 66.77 -21.45
N GLY A 276 -0.29 65.90 -22.42
CA GLY A 276 -0.24 64.43 -22.23
C GLY A 276 1.08 63.85 -21.71
N ARG A 277 2.13 64.65 -21.42
CA ARG A 277 3.46 64.12 -21.06
C ARG A 277 3.79 64.09 -19.57
N LEU A 278 3.02 64.74 -18.68
CA LEU A 278 3.35 64.79 -17.24
C LEU A 278 2.49 63.87 -16.36
N TYR A 279 1.33 63.40 -16.83
CA TYR A 279 0.50 62.41 -16.10
C TYR A 279 0.84 60.95 -16.43
N GLY A 280 1.66 60.69 -17.46
CA GLY A 280 2.15 59.35 -17.79
C GLY A 280 3.14 58.82 -16.75
N GLY A 281 4.13 59.63 -16.37
CA GLY A 281 5.27 59.21 -15.55
C GLY A 281 4.92 58.69 -14.14
N VAL A 282 3.89 59.26 -13.50
CA VAL A 282 3.49 58.83 -12.14
C VAL A 282 2.79 57.47 -12.15
N ARG A 283 2.03 57.15 -13.20
CA ARG A 283 1.41 55.83 -13.38
C ARG A 283 2.45 54.76 -13.73
N THR A 284 3.45 55.08 -14.57
CA THR A 284 4.55 54.16 -14.88
C THR A 284 5.45 53.92 -13.67
N TYR A 285 5.76 54.95 -12.87
CA TYR A 285 6.57 54.80 -11.66
C TYR A 285 5.89 53.96 -10.57
N LYS A 286 4.57 54.15 -10.33
CA LYS A 286 3.80 53.29 -9.42
C LYS A 286 3.73 51.83 -9.89
N ARG A 287 3.62 51.59 -11.21
CA ARG A 287 3.65 50.23 -11.78
C ARG A 287 5.04 49.58 -11.65
N MET A 288 6.11 50.32 -11.92
CA MET A 288 7.48 49.84 -11.74
C MET A 288 7.79 49.49 -10.28
N ARG A 289 7.40 50.33 -9.32
CA ARG A 289 7.67 50.08 -7.89
C ARG A 289 6.88 48.87 -7.37
N LYS A 290 5.64 48.67 -7.84
CA LYS A 290 4.84 47.47 -7.57
C LYS A 290 5.47 46.21 -8.19
N ALA A 291 5.99 46.31 -9.41
CA ALA A 291 6.68 45.20 -10.08
C ALA A 291 8.00 44.82 -9.38
N GLN A 292 8.79 45.80 -8.92
CA GLN A 292 10.01 45.55 -8.14
C GLN A 292 9.71 44.97 -6.76
N GLY A 293 8.60 45.36 -6.12
CA GLY A 293 8.13 44.75 -4.88
C GLY A 293 7.75 43.28 -5.06
N LEU A 294 7.00 42.97 -6.13
CA LEU A 294 6.64 41.59 -6.48
C LEU A 294 7.87 40.73 -6.81
N GLN A 295 8.84 41.25 -7.56
CA GLN A 295 10.09 40.52 -7.86
C GLN A 295 10.92 40.23 -6.60
N ARG A 296 10.95 41.15 -5.63
CA ARG A 296 11.64 40.92 -4.34
C ARG A 296 10.91 39.87 -3.49
N LEU A 297 9.58 39.88 -3.51
CA LEU A 297 8.78 38.88 -2.82
C LEU A 297 8.94 37.48 -3.45
N GLU A 298 8.89 37.38 -4.77
CA GLU A 298 9.14 36.12 -5.49
C GLU A 298 10.55 35.59 -5.22
N ALA A 299 11.57 36.46 -5.19
CA ALA A 299 12.93 36.08 -4.85
C ALA A 299 13.06 35.60 -3.40
N ALA A 300 12.38 36.24 -2.44
CA ALA A 300 12.37 35.82 -1.04
C ALA A 300 11.67 34.48 -0.84
N ILE A 301 10.52 34.27 -1.50
CA ILE A 301 9.80 32.98 -1.48
C ILE A 301 10.65 31.88 -2.13
N SER A 302 11.34 32.18 -3.24
CA SER A 302 12.20 31.21 -3.92
C SER A 302 13.44 30.86 -3.09
N ALA A 303 14.01 31.82 -2.36
CA ALA A 303 15.13 31.59 -1.45
C ALA A 303 14.73 30.75 -0.23
N ALA A 304 13.58 31.05 0.38
CA ALA A 304 13.03 30.26 1.48
C ALA A 304 12.74 28.81 1.05
N ARG A 305 12.19 28.61 -0.16
CA ARG A 305 11.99 27.28 -0.75
C ARG A 305 13.30 26.52 -0.96
N GLN A 306 14.33 27.19 -1.50
CA GLN A 306 15.63 26.56 -1.72
C GLN A 306 16.29 26.17 -0.40
N GLN A 307 16.14 26.99 0.64
CA GLN A 307 16.68 26.67 1.96
C GLN A 307 15.97 25.46 2.60
N CYS A 308 14.65 25.33 2.47
CA CYS A 308 13.94 24.10 2.89
C CYS A 308 14.35 22.85 2.10
N ILE A 309 14.76 23.01 0.82
CA ILE A 309 15.31 21.92 0.01
C ILE A 309 16.71 21.53 0.53
N ASP A 310 17.55 22.52 0.79
CA ASP A 310 18.93 22.33 1.24
C ASP A 310 18.98 21.73 2.67
N ASP A 311 17.99 22.03 3.51
CA ASP A 311 17.86 21.52 4.88
C ASP A 311 17.22 20.11 4.97
N GLY A 312 16.88 19.48 3.84
CA GLY A 312 16.38 18.09 3.80
C GLY A 312 14.94 17.89 4.28
N LEU A 313 14.21 18.96 4.63
CA LEU A 313 12.81 18.96 5.09
C LEU A 313 11.79 18.49 4.02
N MET A 314 12.23 18.29 2.79
CA MET A 314 11.36 17.94 1.66
C MET A 314 11.06 16.44 1.50
N ALA A 315 11.76 15.52 2.18
CA ALA A 315 11.44 14.10 2.03
C ALA A 315 9.99 13.79 2.50
N THR A 316 9.56 14.42 3.59
CA THR A 316 8.22 14.28 4.16
C THR A 316 7.18 15.14 3.41
N ALA A 317 7.53 16.37 3.04
CA ALA A 317 6.62 17.28 2.34
C ALA A 317 6.42 16.96 0.84
N ALA A 318 7.42 16.41 0.16
CA ALA A 318 7.32 16.00 -1.24
C ALA A 318 6.42 14.75 -1.40
N ALA A 319 6.43 13.82 -0.43
CA ALA A 319 5.52 12.68 -0.43
C ALA A 319 4.04 13.13 -0.31
N ALA A 320 3.77 14.15 0.52
CA ALA A 320 2.44 14.75 0.66
C ALA A 320 2.01 15.53 -0.61
N LEU A 321 2.91 16.35 -1.19
CA LEU A 321 2.61 17.15 -2.39
C LEU A 321 2.47 16.32 -3.68
N VAL A 322 3.18 15.20 -3.80
CA VAL A 322 3.05 14.29 -4.96
C VAL A 322 1.71 13.55 -4.91
N ARG A 323 1.20 13.15 -3.73
CA ARG A 323 -0.16 12.58 -3.59
C ARG A 323 -1.26 13.58 -3.90
N ALA A 324 -1.14 14.82 -3.42
CA ALA A 324 -2.12 15.89 -3.71
C ALA A 324 -2.23 16.24 -5.21
N ARG A 325 -1.19 15.96 -6.01
CA ARG A 325 -1.14 16.31 -7.44
C ARG A 325 -1.58 15.18 -8.38
N VAL A 326 -1.50 13.92 -7.94
CA VAL A 326 -1.92 12.75 -8.74
C VAL A 326 -3.42 12.45 -8.55
N GLY A 327 -4.05 12.88 -7.45
CA GLY A 327 -5.50 12.68 -7.21
C GLY A 327 -6.44 13.80 -7.69
N GLY A 328 -5.94 14.88 -8.31
CA GLY A 328 -6.69 16.13 -8.46
C GLY A 328 -7.06 16.53 -9.90
N GLY A 329 -7.83 15.70 -10.61
CA GLY A 329 -8.48 16.11 -11.87
C GLY A 329 -9.72 16.98 -11.62
N CYS A 330 -9.59 18.14 -10.96
CA CYS A 330 -10.71 19.07 -10.80
C CYS A 330 -10.85 19.95 -12.04
N GLU A 331 -11.89 19.70 -12.84
CA GLU A 331 -12.40 20.65 -13.82
C GLU A 331 -12.69 22.00 -13.14
N VAL A 332 -11.99 23.03 -13.56
CA VAL A 332 -12.28 24.42 -13.20
C VAL A 332 -13.54 24.85 -13.95
N THR A 333 -14.71 24.67 -13.33
CA THR A 333 -15.92 25.37 -13.75
C THR A 333 -15.81 26.83 -13.31
N GLN A 334 -15.88 27.75 -14.28
CA GLN A 334 -15.92 29.20 -14.03
C GLN A 334 -17.15 29.56 -13.18
N PRO A 335 -17.01 30.41 -12.14
CA PRO A 335 -18.18 30.89 -11.42
C PRO A 335 -18.86 31.98 -12.25
N ALA A 336 -20.14 31.76 -12.55
CA ALA A 336 -21.04 32.78 -13.02
C ALA A 336 -21.17 33.89 -11.96
N ARG A 337 -21.07 35.13 -12.45
CA ARG A 337 -21.24 36.37 -11.69
C ARG A 337 -22.65 36.46 -11.12
N GLU A 338 -22.77 36.41 -9.80
CA GLU A 338 -23.90 37.05 -9.10
C GLU A 338 -23.37 38.08 -8.10
N ALA A 339 -23.88 39.29 -8.26
CA ALA A 339 -23.61 40.44 -7.42
C ALA A 339 -24.65 40.45 -6.29
N GLY A 340 -24.22 40.19 -5.06
CA GLY A 340 -25.03 40.36 -3.86
C GLY A 340 -24.11 40.60 -2.68
N GLY A 341 -24.07 41.84 -2.20
CA GLY A 341 -23.22 42.26 -1.10
C GLY A 341 -23.64 41.62 0.21
N GLY A 342 -22.67 41.03 0.90
CA GLY A 342 -22.74 40.62 2.30
C GLY A 342 -21.36 40.73 2.93
N GLU A 343 -21.15 41.76 3.72
CA GLU A 343 -20.12 41.79 4.79
C GLU A 343 -20.37 40.55 5.67
N GLY A 344 -19.42 39.68 5.98
CA GLY A 344 -18.14 39.97 6.59
C GLY A 344 -17.92 38.90 7.66
N ALA A 345 -17.59 37.68 7.23
CA ALA A 345 -17.05 36.63 8.10
C ALA A 345 -16.12 35.77 7.23
N VAL A 346 -14.88 36.21 7.10
CA VAL A 346 -13.82 35.41 6.47
C VAL A 346 -13.52 34.26 7.43
N GLY A 347 -14.21 33.15 7.23
CA GLY A 347 -14.05 31.94 8.03
C GLY A 347 -12.65 31.38 7.87
N LEU A 348 -11.90 31.31 8.97
CA LEU A 348 -10.65 30.57 9.11
C LEU A 348 -10.92 29.05 9.10
N GLY A 349 -11.61 28.56 8.08
CA GLY A 349 -12.04 27.15 7.96
C GLY A 349 -11.01 26.20 7.34
N GLY A 350 -9.81 26.67 6.98
CA GLY A 350 -8.82 25.88 6.24
C GLY A 350 -8.04 24.84 7.06
N GLY A 351 -8.24 24.74 8.37
CA GLY A 351 -7.39 23.93 9.26
C GLY A 351 -7.76 22.46 9.39
N ILE A 352 -8.99 22.05 9.02
CA ILE A 352 -9.51 20.71 9.31
C ILE A 352 -9.05 19.66 8.27
N GLY A 353 -8.72 20.06 7.04
CA GLY A 353 -8.39 19.14 5.96
C GLY A 353 -7.12 18.31 6.22
N GLU A 354 -6.02 18.96 6.62
CA GLU A 354 -4.71 18.28 6.70
C GLU A 354 -4.57 17.28 7.87
N ILE A 355 -5.34 17.45 8.96
CA ILE A 355 -5.33 16.43 10.03
C ILE A 355 -5.97 15.13 9.51
N GLY A 356 -7.01 15.26 8.68
CA GLY A 356 -7.65 14.13 8.00
C GLY A 356 -6.68 13.41 7.06
N GLU A 357 -5.86 14.14 6.30
CA GLU A 357 -4.88 13.53 5.39
C GLU A 357 -3.86 12.64 6.11
N ILE A 358 -3.43 13.01 7.32
CA ILE A 358 -2.49 12.20 8.11
C ILE A 358 -3.18 10.94 8.64
N ASP A 359 -4.43 11.04 9.11
CA ASP A 359 -5.19 9.87 9.55
C ASP A 359 -5.44 8.88 8.39
N GLU A 360 -5.80 9.39 7.20
CA GLU A 360 -5.95 8.58 5.98
C GLU A 360 -4.63 7.91 5.57
N LEU A 361 -3.50 8.61 5.66
CA LEU A 361 -2.19 8.04 5.39
C LEU A 361 -1.83 6.93 6.40
N ILE A 362 -2.14 7.10 7.69
CA ILE A 362 -1.91 6.06 8.70
C ILE A 362 -2.75 4.83 8.38
N GLU A 363 -4.02 5.02 7.99
CA GLU A 363 -4.91 3.91 7.62
C GLU A 363 -4.40 3.18 6.37
N ASP A 364 -3.97 3.93 5.35
CA ASP A 364 -3.34 3.40 4.13
C ASP A 364 -2.10 2.56 4.45
N ILE A 365 -1.14 3.10 5.21
CA ILE A 365 0.07 2.34 5.61
C ILE A 365 -0.32 1.13 6.48
N SER A 366 -1.27 1.29 7.42
CA SER A 366 -1.67 0.21 8.33
C SER A 366 -2.31 -0.96 7.58
N SER A 367 -2.99 -0.69 6.47
CA SER A 367 -3.55 -1.72 5.60
C SER A 367 -2.47 -2.55 4.87
N ARG A 368 -1.25 -2.02 4.73
CA ARG A 368 -0.10 -2.66 4.06
C ARG A 368 0.87 -3.34 5.04
N VAL A 369 0.65 -3.22 6.35
CA VAL A 369 1.49 -3.84 7.38
C VAL A 369 0.81 -5.11 7.89
N LEU A 370 1.34 -6.25 7.47
CA LEU A 370 0.82 -7.59 7.78
C LEU A 370 1.86 -8.40 8.56
N CYS A 371 1.41 -9.49 9.17
CA CYS A 371 2.25 -10.50 9.79
C CYS A 371 2.39 -11.69 8.84
N LEU A 372 3.55 -12.34 8.83
CA LEU A 372 3.81 -13.52 7.99
C LEU A 372 2.78 -14.64 8.24
N SER A 373 2.29 -14.75 9.47
CA SER A 373 1.26 -15.73 9.85
C SER A 373 -0.12 -15.45 9.24
N ASP A 374 -0.37 -14.24 8.72
CA ASP A 374 -1.63 -13.90 8.06
C ASP A 374 -1.80 -14.69 6.77
N PHE A 375 -0.70 -14.89 6.05
CA PHE A 375 -0.68 -15.67 4.82
C PHE A 375 -0.83 -17.19 5.07
N LEU A 376 -0.75 -17.63 6.33
CA LEU A 376 -1.19 -18.98 6.70
C LEU A 376 -2.70 -19.12 6.69
N ALA A 377 -3.45 -18.04 6.90
CA ALA A 377 -4.91 -18.04 6.82
C ALA A 377 -5.44 -17.97 5.39
N PHE A 378 -4.62 -17.54 4.42
CA PHE A 378 -4.95 -17.45 3.00
C PHE A 378 -5.16 -18.83 2.37
N SER A 379 -6.21 -19.54 2.76
CA SER A 379 -6.54 -20.87 2.24
C SER A 379 -7.34 -20.73 0.96
N SER A 380 -7.31 -21.76 0.11
CA SER A 380 -8.22 -21.84 -1.04
C SER A 380 -9.69 -21.67 -0.66
N ALA A 381 -10.07 -21.92 0.60
CA ALA A 381 -11.43 -21.75 1.11
C ALA A 381 -11.83 -20.28 1.38
N GLN A 382 -10.88 -19.33 1.41
CA GLN A 382 -11.16 -17.89 1.53
C GLN A 382 -11.36 -17.19 0.20
N ARG A 383 -11.15 -17.90 -0.91
CA ARG A 383 -11.49 -17.35 -2.21
C ARG A 383 -12.98 -17.14 -2.24
N ASP A 384 -13.39 -15.88 -2.38
CA ASP A 384 -14.74 -15.57 -2.80
C ASP A 384 -14.93 -16.27 -4.14
N SER A 385 -15.61 -17.41 -4.14
CA SER A 385 -15.96 -18.15 -5.35
C SER A 385 -16.68 -17.24 -6.36
N GLN A 386 -17.30 -16.15 -5.90
CA GLN A 386 -17.83 -15.08 -6.73
C GLN A 386 -16.78 -14.28 -7.52
N GLN A 387 -15.62 -13.97 -6.93
CA GLN A 387 -14.54 -13.25 -7.63
C GLN A 387 -13.85 -14.13 -8.66
N LEU A 388 -13.59 -15.41 -8.33
CA LEU A 388 -13.04 -16.36 -9.31
C LEU A 388 -14.01 -16.72 -10.42
N ALA A 389 -15.30 -16.84 -10.11
CA ALA A 389 -16.33 -17.00 -11.11
C ALA A 389 -16.37 -15.80 -12.08
N ALA A 390 -16.15 -14.57 -11.59
CA ALA A 390 -16.06 -13.38 -12.43
C ALA A 390 -14.84 -13.41 -13.38
N LEU A 391 -13.74 -14.03 -12.98
CA LEU A 391 -12.55 -14.23 -13.83
C LEU A 391 -12.71 -15.38 -14.85
N GLY A 392 -13.84 -16.10 -14.82
CA GLY A 392 -14.13 -17.21 -15.70
C GLY A 392 -13.29 -18.46 -15.43
N HIS A 393 -12.70 -18.56 -14.23
CA HIS A 393 -12.06 -19.79 -13.78
C HIS A 393 -13.14 -20.81 -13.43
N SER A 394 -13.06 -22.00 -14.03
CA SER A 394 -13.98 -23.09 -13.69
C SER A 394 -13.73 -23.52 -12.25
N GLU A 395 -14.73 -24.08 -11.55
CA GLU A 395 -14.51 -24.64 -10.19
C GLU A 395 -13.45 -25.76 -10.19
N ASP A 396 -13.14 -26.34 -11.37
CA ASP A 396 -12.05 -27.29 -11.58
C ASP A 396 -10.67 -26.62 -11.78
N ASP A 397 -10.60 -25.31 -12.06
CA ASP A 397 -9.38 -24.50 -11.96
C ASP A 397 -9.11 -24.24 -10.47
N THR A 398 -8.69 -25.32 -9.82
CA THR A 398 -8.04 -25.28 -8.52
C THR A 398 -6.75 -24.50 -8.71
N TYR A 399 -6.83 -23.17 -8.63
CA TYR A 399 -5.67 -22.35 -8.32
C TYR A 399 -5.00 -23.03 -7.13
N GLY A 400 -3.79 -23.53 -7.34
CA GLY A 400 -3.25 -24.66 -6.59
C GLY A 400 -3.36 -24.54 -5.08
N ASP A 401 -3.42 -25.69 -4.42
CA ASP A 401 -2.90 -25.80 -3.06
C ASP A 401 -1.59 -25.01 -2.98
N ARG A 402 -1.32 -24.28 -1.88
CA ARG A 402 -0.07 -23.52 -1.72
C ARG A 402 1.18 -24.38 -1.99
N MET A 403 1.03 -25.70 -1.84
CA MET A 403 2.01 -26.73 -2.20
C MET A 403 2.40 -26.78 -3.68
N GLU A 404 1.58 -26.25 -4.59
CA GLU A 404 1.87 -26.11 -6.02
C GLU A 404 2.80 -24.92 -6.30
N CYS A 405 2.67 -23.84 -5.51
CA CYS A 405 3.59 -22.69 -5.51
C CYS A 405 5.00 -23.11 -4.99
N LEU A 406 5.21 -24.36 -4.54
CA LEU A 406 6.48 -24.90 -4.03
C LEU A 406 7.16 -25.86 -5.01
N ASP A 407 8.49 -25.75 -5.14
CA ASP A 407 9.32 -26.78 -5.79
C ASP A 407 9.42 -28.06 -4.95
N GLU A 408 10.03 -29.10 -5.51
CA GLU A 408 10.07 -30.43 -4.89
C GLU A 408 10.78 -30.45 -3.53
N ASP A 409 11.86 -29.67 -3.36
CA ASP A 409 12.63 -29.64 -2.10
C ASP A 409 11.83 -28.93 -1.00
N LEU A 410 11.27 -27.77 -1.33
CA LEU A 410 10.42 -26.98 -0.41
C LEU A 410 9.13 -27.73 -0.07
N ARG A 411 8.51 -28.39 -1.06
CA ARG A 411 7.32 -29.22 -0.85
C ARG A 411 7.63 -30.41 0.06
N SER A 412 8.77 -31.07 -0.11
CA SER A 412 9.21 -32.17 0.75
C SER A 412 9.40 -31.71 2.20
N LEU A 413 10.06 -30.56 2.40
CA LEU A 413 10.23 -29.95 3.72
C LEU A 413 8.87 -29.64 4.38
N VAL A 414 7.98 -28.97 3.64
CA VAL A 414 6.65 -28.60 4.15
C VAL A 414 5.81 -29.84 4.43
N ALA A 415 5.81 -30.85 3.57
CA ALA A 415 5.07 -32.09 3.78
C ALA A 415 5.51 -32.83 5.05
N LYS A 416 6.82 -32.86 5.33
CA LYS A 416 7.38 -33.45 6.57
C LYS A 416 6.88 -32.75 7.83
N HIS A 417 6.70 -31.43 7.77
CA HIS A 417 6.39 -30.58 8.95
C HIS A 417 4.99 -29.95 8.89
N TYR A 418 4.12 -30.38 7.98
CA TYR A 418 2.88 -29.66 7.65
C TYR A 418 1.98 -29.44 8.86
N ALA A 419 1.77 -30.48 9.68
CA ALA A 419 0.92 -30.38 10.86
C ALA A 419 1.43 -29.32 11.87
N THR A 420 2.75 -29.22 12.02
CA THR A 420 3.39 -28.20 12.87
C THR A 420 3.36 -26.82 12.21
N ALA A 421 3.71 -26.75 10.92
CA ALA A 421 3.73 -25.53 10.12
C ALA A 421 2.36 -24.85 10.02
N ALA A 422 1.29 -25.62 9.81
CA ALA A 422 -0.07 -25.11 9.67
C ALA A 422 -0.69 -24.65 11.00
N THR A 423 -0.15 -25.12 12.14
CA THR A 423 -0.64 -24.76 13.47
C THR A 423 0.21 -23.68 14.15
N LEU A 424 1.38 -23.37 13.59
CA LEU A 424 2.23 -22.27 14.05
C LEU A 424 1.49 -20.95 13.85
N THR A 425 1.01 -20.37 14.95
CA THR A 425 0.42 -19.04 14.93
C THR A 425 1.48 -17.96 14.75
N GLU A 426 2.71 -18.23 15.18
CA GLU A 426 3.85 -17.31 15.16
C GLU A 426 5.13 -18.11 14.88
N LEU A 427 6.10 -17.50 14.19
CA LEU A 427 7.45 -18.06 14.15
C LEU A 427 8.13 -17.86 15.51
N PRO A 428 8.98 -18.79 15.97
CA PRO A 428 9.72 -18.62 17.21
C PRO A 428 10.49 -17.30 17.22
N SER A 429 10.40 -16.54 18.31
CA SER A 429 11.05 -15.23 18.46
C SER A 429 12.57 -15.33 18.41
N ALA A 430 13.14 -16.37 19.01
CA ALA A 430 14.58 -16.60 19.01
C ALA A 430 14.98 -17.57 17.87
N ALA A 431 16.00 -17.17 17.13
CA ALA A 431 16.70 -18.02 16.17
C ALA A 431 17.15 -19.34 16.84
N PRO A 432 16.67 -20.52 16.39
CA PRO A 432 17.04 -21.78 17.01
C PRO A 432 18.55 -22.03 16.97
N SER A 433 19.12 -22.42 18.11
CA SER A 433 20.54 -22.81 18.19
C SER A 433 20.82 -24.13 17.47
N ASP A 434 19.84 -25.04 17.47
CA ASP A 434 19.92 -26.35 16.80
C ASP A 434 19.45 -26.26 15.35
N ALA A 435 20.17 -26.93 14.44
CA ALA A 435 19.82 -27.02 13.03
C ALA A 435 18.50 -27.76 12.81
N ALA A 436 18.20 -28.80 13.59
CA ALA A 436 16.95 -29.55 13.44
C ALA A 436 15.71 -28.71 13.79
N ALA A 437 15.86 -27.77 14.73
CA ALA A 437 14.79 -26.88 15.15
C ALA A 437 14.45 -25.80 14.09
N TRP A 438 15.31 -25.59 13.09
CA TRP A 438 15.01 -24.71 11.96
C TRP A 438 14.04 -25.33 10.96
N GLU A 439 13.97 -26.65 10.83
CA GLU A 439 13.12 -27.25 9.79
C GLU A 439 11.64 -26.90 9.93
N PRO A 440 10.99 -26.97 11.12
CA PRO A 440 9.59 -26.56 11.27
C PRO A 440 9.37 -25.06 11.01
N VAL A 441 10.35 -24.23 11.39
CA VAL A 441 10.32 -22.77 11.18
C VAL A 441 10.38 -22.45 9.70
N LEU A 442 11.33 -23.08 8.98
CA LEU A 442 11.48 -22.95 7.54
C LEU A 442 10.25 -23.49 6.80
N ALA A 443 9.67 -24.60 7.26
CA ALA A 443 8.43 -25.13 6.68
C ALA A 443 7.25 -24.15 6.84
N ALA A 444 7.08 -23.56 8.03
CA ALA A 444 6.04 -22.56 8.27
C ALA A 444 6.25 -21.30 7.43
N ALA A 445 7.48 -20.76 7.41
CA ALA A 445 7.83 -19.60 6.60
C ALA A 445 7.65 -19.86 5.10
N THR A 446 8.02 -21.06 4.63
CA THR A 446 7.81 -21.50 3.24
C THR A 446 6.33 -21.54 2.90
N LEU A 447 5.50 -22.11 3.76
CA LEU A 447 4.05 -22.18 3.56
C LEU A 447 3.40 -20.79 3.55
N SER A 448 3.86 -19.88 4.40
CA SER A 448 3.47 -18.46 4.38
C SER A 448 3.90 -17.75 3.10
N CYS A 449 5.15 -17.94 2.65
CA CYS A 449 5.65 -17.32 1.42
C CYS A 449 4.91 -17.83 0.18
N ALA A 450 4.52 -19.11 0.16
CA ALA A 450 3.61 -19.64 -0.85
C ALA A 450 2.26 -18.94 -0.79
N GLY A 451 1.61 -18.87 0.38
CA GLY A 451 0.35 -18.15 0.55
C GLY A 451 0.43 -16.69 0.08
N LEU A 452 1.51 -15.99 0.45
CA LEU A 452 1.81 -14.63 0.02
C LEU A 452 1.98 -14.52 -1.49
N THR A 453 2.76 -15.42 -2.10
CA THR A 453 2.98 -15.44 -3.55
C THR A 453 1.66 -15.64 -4.29
N CYS A 454 0.88 -16.65 -3.90
CA CYS A 454 -0.37 -16.93 -4.58
C CYS A 454 -1.38 -15.76 -4.35
N CYS A 455 -1.41 -15.14 -3.16
CA CYS A 455 -2.21 -13.93 -2.88
C CYS A 455 -1.81 -12.73 -3.76
N LEU A 456 -0.51 -12.40 -3.84
CA LEU A 456 -0.03 -11.30 -4.67
C LEU A 456 -0.32 -11.52 -6.15
N LYS A 457 -0.19 -12.77 -6.65
CA LYS A 457 -0.58 -13.10 -8.03
C LYS A 457 -2.05 -12.80 -8.28
N GLU A 458 -2.94 -13.27 -7.40
CA GLU A 458 -4.38 -13.00 -7.52
C GLU A 458 -4.68 -11.49 -7.53
N LEU A 459 -4.05 -10.71 -6.65
CA LEU A 459 -4.24 -9.25 -6.60
C LEU A 459 -3.71 -8.54 -7.85
N ILE A 460 -2.54 -8.95 -8.33
CA ILE A 460 -1.93 -8.41 -9.55
C ILE A 460 -2.81 -8.71 -10.76
N ASP A 461 -3.33 -9.94 -10.88
CA ASP A 461 -4.21 -10.35 -11.96
C ASP A 461 -5.52 -9.54 -11.97
N VAL A 462 -6.16 -9.37 -10.80
CA VAL A 462 -7.36 -8.53 -10.67
C VAL A 462 -7.06 -7.09 -11.09
N TRP A 463 -5.96 -6.52 -10.61
CA TRP A 463 -5.57 -5.16 -10.98
C TRP A 463 -5.34 -5.02 -12.49
N PHE A 464 -4.70 -6.00 -13.15
CA PHE A 464 -4.50 -5.99 -14.60
C PHE A 464 -5.82 -6.04 -15.38
N VAL A 465 -6.78 -6.84 -14.93
CA VAL A 465 -8.12 -6.91 -15.51
C VAL A 465 -8.85 -5.57 -15.36
N ASP A 466 -8.84 -4.99 -14.16
CA ASP A 466 -9.49 -3.71 -13.88
C ASP A 466 -8.89 -2.57 -14.70
N ALA A 467 -7.56 -2.51 -14.77
CA ALA A 467 -6.87 -1.51 -15.56
C ALA A 467 -7.12 -1.69 -17.07
N PHE A 468 -7.23 -2.94 -17.57
CA PHE A 468 -7.64 -3.21 -18.94
C PHE A 468 -9.07 -2.75 -19.21
N ASN A 469 -10.01 -3.02 -18.31
CA ASN A 469 -11.40 -2.53 -18.40
C ASN A 469 -11.48 -1.00 -18.35
N GLY A 470 -10.62 -0.35 -17.56
CA GLY A 470 -10.45 1.10 -17.55
C GLY A 470 -10.01 1.65 -18.91
N LEU A 471 -9.07 0.98 -19.59
CA LEU A 471 -8.67 1.32 -20.96
C LEU A 471 -9.82 1.13 -21.95
N LEU A 472 -10.56 0.02 -21.85
CA LEU A 472 -11.74 -0.22 -22.70
C LEU A 472 -12.79 0.88 -22.52
N THR A 473 -13.08 1.27 -21.29
CA THR A 473 -14.02 2.36 -20.99
C THR A 473 -13.53 3.70 -21.53
N THR A 474 -12.23 3.96 -21.46
CA THR A 474 -11.62 5.21 -21.95
C THR A 474 -11.64 5.30 -23.49
N TYR A 475 -11.24 4.24 -24.19
CA TYR A 475 -11.11 4.23 -25.66
C TYR A 475 -12.42 3.89 -26.38
N TYR A 476 -13.28 3.11 -25.74
CA TYR A 476 -14.54 2.61 -26.29
C TYR A 476 -15.72 2.88 -25.34
N PRO A 477 -16.01 4.16 -25.03
CA PRO A 477 -17.05 4.52 -24.06
C PRO A 477 -18.48 4.30 -24.57
N SER A 478 -18.68 3.99 -25.86
CA SER A 478 -20.02 3.87 -26.45
C SER A 478 -20.09 2.85 -27.59
N ALA A 479 -21.29 2.34 -27.86
CA ALA A 479 -21.54 1.42 -28.96
C ALA A 479 -21.15 2.00 -30.34
N GLN A 480 -21.33 3.32 -30.53
CA GLN A 480 -20.94 4.02 -31.76
C GLN A 480 -19.42 3.99 -31.98
N ARG A 481 -18.63 4.09 -30.90
CA ARG A 481 -17.17 4.00 -30.97
C ARG A 481 -16.67 2.58 -31.24
N LEU A 482 -17.48 1.57 -30.93
CA LEU A 482 -17.20 0.16 -31.20
C LEU A 482 -17.73 -0.31 -32.56
N GLU A 483 -18.49 0.53 -33.27
CA GLU A 483 -19.10 0.13 -34.54
C GLU A 483 -18.02 -0.07 -35.60
N GLY A 484 -17.93 -1.29 -36.13
CA GLY A 484 -16.93 -1.68 -37.13
C GLY A 484 -15.53 -1.96 -36.57
N VAL A 485 -15.28 -1.76 -35.27
CA VAL A 485 -13.97 -2.07 -34.66
C VAL A 485 -13.83 -3.56 -34.45
N THR A 486 -12.79 -4.14 -35.04
CA THR A 486 -12.44 -5.55 -34.83
C THR A 486 -11.56 -5.73 -33.58
N TRP A 487 -11.56 -6.94 -33.00
CA TRP A 487 -10.67 -7.27 -31.88
C TRP A 487 -9.20 -7.01 -32.24
N ALA A 488 -8.76 -7.39 -33.44
CA ALA A 488 -7.37 -7.19 -33.87
C ALA A 488 -6.95 -5.70 -33.89
N GLU A 489 -7.84 -4.82 -34.33
CA GLU A 489 -7.60 -3.37 -34.30
C GLU A 489 -7.59 -2.83 -32.87
N ALA A 490 -8.52 -3.27 -32.03
CA ALA A 490 -8.59 -2.87 -30.64
C ALA A 490 -7.36 -3.33 -29.85
N ASP A 491 -6.96 -4.59 -29.97
CA ASP A 491 -5.78 -5.16 -29.33
C ASP A 491 -4.50 -4.46 -29.82
N ALA A 492 -4.38 -4.14 -31.10
CA ALA A 492 -3.23 -3.38 -31.61
C ALA A 492 -3.12 -1.96 -31.02
N LEU A 493 -4.25 -1.31 -30.70
CA LEU A 493 -4.27 -0.03 -30.00
C LEU A 493 -3.93 -0.19 -28.51
N LEU A 494 -4.57 -1.15 -27.84
CA LEU A 494 -4.45 -1.36 -26.39
C LEU A 494 -3.08 -1.93 -26.00
N ARG A 495 -2.43 -2.72 -26.87
CA ARG A 495 -1.07 -3.24 -26.66
C ARG A 495 0.01 -2.17 -26.46
N ARG A 496 -0.30 -0.91 -26.77
CA ARG A 496 0.60 0.23 -26.51
C ARG A 496 0.72 0.54 -25.02
N TYR A 497 -0.20 0.05 -24.20
CA TYR A 497 -0.18 0.21 -22.74
C TYR A 497 0.48 -1.03 -22.11
N GLN A 498 1.46 -0.79 -21.23
CA GLN A 498 2.24 -1.85 -20.58
C GLN A 498 1.36 -2.87 -19.85
N VAL A 499 0.24 -2.41 -19.27
CA VAL A 499 -0.76 -3.21 -18.55
C VAL A 499 -1.32 -4.39 -19.35
N THR A 500 -1.35 -4.28 -20.67
CA THR A 500 -1.91 -5.32 -21.53
C THR A 500 -0.96 -6.51 -21.72
N GLY A 501 0.34 -6.32 -21.53
CA GLY A 501 1.35 -7.36 -21.78
C GLY A 501 1.29 -8.51 -20.77
N ALA A 502 0.73 -8.28 -19.59
CA ALA A 502 0.62 -9.29 -18.54
C ALA A 502 -0.59 -10.23 -18.70
N LEU A 503 -1.67 -9.77 -19.34
CA LEU A 503 -2.85 -10.60 -19.57
C LEU A 503 -2.63 -11.57 -20.74
N ASP A 504 -3.18 -12.77 -20.64
CA ASP A 504 -3.21 -13.69 -21.78
C ASP A 504 -4.03 -13.07 -22.95
N PRO A 505 -3.60 -13.22 -24.22
CA PRO A 505 -4.34 -12.68 -25.36
C PRO A 505 -5.80 -13.13 -25.44
N LEU A 506 -6.12 -14.36 -25.04
CA LEU A 506 -7.49 -14.88 -25.03
C LEU A 506 -8.32 -14.23 -23.93
N VAL A 507 -7.73 -13.95 -22.77
CA VAL A 507 -8.39 -13.22 -21.68
C VAL A 507 -8.72 -11.80 -22.12
N ARG A 508 -7.79 -11.10 -22.77
CA ARG A 508 -8.06 -9.75 -23.30
C ARG A 508 -9.16 -9.75 -24.36
N GLU A 509 -9.16 -10.73 -25.26
CA GLU A 509 -10.20 -10.89 -26.29
C GLU A 509 -11.58 -11.09 -25.66
N ARG A 510 -11.67 -11.98 -24.67
CA ARG A 510 -12.89 -12.22 -23.91
C ARG A 510 -13.41 -10.94 -23.25
N LEU A 511 -12.55 -10.21 -22.52
CA LEU A 511 -12.93 -8.95 -21.87
C LEU A 511 -13.41 -7.90 -22.88
N PHE A 512 -12.77 -7.80 -24.05
CA PHE A 512 -13.22 -6.92 -25.12
C PHE A 512 -14.61 -7.30 -25.66
N ILE A 513 -14.87 -8.60 -25.86
CA ILE A 513 -16.17 -9.10 -26.32
C ILE A 513 -17.27 -8.81 -25.28
N GLU A 514 -16.98 -9.03 -24.00
CA GLU A 514 -17.88 -8.74 -22.89
C GLU A 514 -18.22 -7.25 -22.83
N HIS A 515 -17.21 -6.39 -22.86
CA HIS A 515 -17.39 -4.92 -22.90
C HIS A 515 -18.21 -4.48 -24.12
N SER A 516 -17.89 -5.04 -25.29
CA SER A 516 -18.62 -4.73 -26.52
C SER A 516 -20.09 -5.13 -26.46
N THR A 517 -20.37 -6.28 -25.85
CA THR A 517 -21.73 -6.77 -25.64
C THR A 517 -22.49 -5.88 -24.65
N ALA A 518 -21.86 -5.49 -23.54
CA ALA A 518 -22.42 -4.57 -22.56
C ALA A 518 -22.81 -3.23 -23.23
N MET A 519 -21.90 -2.62 -23.99
CA MET A 519 -22.15 -1.35 -24.69
C MET A 519 -23.29 -1.43 -25.72
N ARG A 520 -23.41 -2.54 -26.47
CA ARG A 520 -24.47 -2.72 -27.47
C ARG A 520 -25.84 -3.02 -26.86
N SER A 521 -25.87 -3.67 -25.69
CA SER A 521 -27.12 -3.97 -24.99
C SER A 521 -27.80 -2.75 -24.37
N GLY A 522 -27.15 -1.57 -24.43
CA GLY A 522 -27.61 -0.36 -23.72
C GLY A 522 -27.43 -0.45 -22.20
N GLY A 523 -26.95 -1.59 -21.69
CA GLY A 523 -26.49 -1.77 -20.32
C GLY A 523 -25.07 -1.25 -20.17
N GLY A 524 -24.88 0.06 -20.34
CA GLY A 524 -23.60 0.71 -20.07
C GLY A 524 -23.04 0.23 -18.71
N PRO A 525 -21.72 0.09 -18.58
CA PRO A 525 -21.10 -0.45 -17.38
C PRO A 525 -21.65 0.29 -16.16
N LYS A 526 -22.20 -0.48 -15.21
CA LYS A 526 -22.55 0.07 -13.91
C LYS A 526 -21.22 0.38 -13.23
N GLY A 527 -20.79 1.64 -13.37
CA GLY A 527 -19.57 2.14 -12.75
C GLY A 527 -19.59 2.04 -11.24
#